data_AF-A0A7V3RSA0-F1
#
_entry.id   AF-A0A7V3RSA0-F1
#
_cell.length_a   1.000
_cell.length_b   1.000
_cell.length_c   1.000
_cell.angle_alpha   90.00
_cell.angle_beta   90.00
_cell.angle_gamma   90.00
#
_symmetry.space_group_name_H-M   'P 1'
#
loop_
_entity.id
_entity.type
_entity.pdbx_description
1 polymer ?
#
loop_
_entity_poly.entity_id
_entity_poly.type
_entity_poly.pdbx_seq_one_letter_code
_entity_poly.pdbx_strand_id
1 'polypeptide(L)'
;MAPGHFPQMIPETPLETQLSHLLHICFKPPIPRRRYIFYQRCFFAVIDVPLGKRNRRGGLMLRVSMLSGLVLATLLSVAGRPVHAQLVASLADDLILLTYRLRGKEAARTHQHLGPGPGSMESVFPVLPGAPQPAPSEPTSAMTPGQANITPPPPLAPAPMPTPLYGVLEVPALADEGPPDGMTLDQAIERLLRDNPDLRMRAKELPKAQADIVSAGLRNNPFLFGDVSNVPYQAYSPQRPGEVSYGVTLIQPWDVNKKRLVRIRVAQSARNVVEALYQDAVRVQIDNLYTAFLDVLAAREAVRQLQVGLEGMEAIAQETRKQFERGGIKTQADLDRVLVQRDSAFLAVQEAQSALRQAKQTLAVLLNLPPAEVDRLDLRGAIGGLDLELPDEERLVNLALQTRPDLHAYRLGVQRAQAEVQMAKADRWQDVFILYTPWQLVDNSPLHAQNTNSWGLSALVTLPVFNRNQGNIARAQITVSQVLTELQGREQQVIGEVRRAYQDYSTNRQTVQYYQDNILPRARRIHEDKLRQFKAGTESLLSLFEAQKEYNDVVRRYL
;
A
#
# COMPACT_ATOMS: atom_id res chain seq x y z
N MET A 1 -10.55 46.56 40.32
CA MET A 1 -11.74 46.67 41.19
C MET A 1 -12.98 46.56 40.31
N ALA A 2 -13.89 45.63 40.66
CA ALA A 2 -15.16 45.26 39.97
C ALA A 2 -16.27 46.33 40.21
N PRO A 3 -17.61 46.16 39.91
CA PRO A 3 -18.40 44.99 39.43
C PRO A 3 -19.66 45.27 38.51
N GLY A 4 -20.44 44.20 38.19
CA GLY A 4 -21.89 44.16 37.83
C GLY A 4 -22.22 43.71 36.38
N HIS A 5 -23.21 42.87 36.00
CA HIS A 5 -24.40 42.25 36.61
C HIS A 5 -24.92 41.03 35.76
N PHE A 6 -25.69 40.12 36.38
CA PHE A 6 -26.43 38.90 35.92
C PHE A 6 -27.84 39.24 35.29
N PRO A 7 -28.83 38.31 35.03
CA PRO A 7 -28.92 36.84 34.72
C PRO A 7 -29.94 36.46 33.57
N GLN A 8 -30.12 35.16 33.24
CA GLN A 8 -31.45 34.46 33.22
C GLN A 8 -31.37 32.93 32.94
N MET A 9 -32.37 32.19 33.46
CA MET A 9 -32.51 30.72 33.62
C MET A 9 -33.65 30.11 32.77
N ILE A 10 -33.46 28.88 32.24
CA ILE A 10 -34.26 27.59 32.31
C ILE A 10 -35.76 27.62 31.85
N PRO A 11 -36.33 26.64 31.06
CA PRO A 11 -36.65 25.26 31.51
C PRO A 11 -36.71 24.06 30.52
N GLU A 12 -37.00 22.89 31.12
CA GLU A 12 -36.96 21.48 30.69
C GLU A 12 -38.19 20.93 29.89
N THR A 13 -37.93 19.98 28.95
CA THR A 13 -38.71 18.77 28.47
C THR A 13 -40.16 18.92 27.90
N PRO A 14 -40.84 17.93 27.22
CA PRO A 14 -40.59 16.49 26.96
C PRO A 14 -40.99 15.92 25.53
N LEU A 15 -41.08 14.57 25.45
CA LEU A 15 -41.42 13.54 24.43
C LEU A 15 -42.48 13.76 23.30
N GLU A 16 -42.33 12.91 22.26
CA GLU A 16 -43.34 12.33 21.33
C GLU A 16 -44.01 13.19 20.24
N THR A 17 -43.72 12.93 18.94
CA THR A 17 -44.72 12.49 17.92
C THR A 17 -44.07 12.06 16.58
N GLN A 18 -44.42 10.84 16.15
CA GLN A 18 -44.72 10.32 14.79
C GLN A 18 -44.00 10.86 13.53
N LEU A 19 -43.36 9.99 12.73
CA LEU A 19 -43.94 9.13 11.68
C LEU A 19 -44.51 9.89 10.46
N SER A 20 -44.03 9.46 9.28
CA SER A 20 -44.61 9.60 7.93
C SER A 20 -44.25 10.84 7.10
N HIS A 21 -43.40 10.61 6.09
CA HIS A 21 -43.61 10.97 4.67
C HIS A 21 -42.59 10.14 3.85
N LEU A 22 -43.01 9.01 3.24
CA LEU A 22 -43.44 8.88 1.82
C LEU A 22 -42.25 9.11 0.86
N LEU A 23 -41.62 8.12 0.20
CA LEU A 23 -42.08 6.92 -0.53
C LEU A 23 -43.06 7.23 -1.68
N HIS A 24 -42.50 7.41 -2.89
CA HIS A 24 -43.06 7.10 -4.21
C HIS A 24 -41.83 6.71 -5.07
N ILE A 25 -41.80 5.57 -5.79
CA ILE A 25 -42.59 5.30 -7.00
C ILE A 25 -42.92 3.80 -7.11
N CYS A 26 -44.19 3.53 -7.38
CA CYS A 26 -44.82 2.25 -7.72
C CYS A 26 -44.37 1.70 -9.08
N PHE A 27 -44.45 0.37 -9.28
CA PHE A 27 -45.33 -0.23 -10.29
C PHE A 27 -45.61 -1.72 -9.97
N LYS A 28 -46.90 -2.06 -9.99
CA LYS A 28 -47.59 -3.37 -9.96
C LYS A 28 -48.40 -3.40 -11.31
N PRO A 29 -49.12 -4.44 -11.82
CA PRO A 29 -49.62 -5.68 -11.17
C PRO A 29 -49.81 -6.89 -12.18
N PRO A 30 -50.85 -7.78 -12.15
CA PRO A 30 -51.18 -8.87 -11.19
C PRO A 30 -51.69 -10.26 -11.78
N ILE A 31 -52.09 -11.19 -10.87
CA ILE A 31 -53.19 -12.25 -10.93
C ILE A 31 -52.82 -13.70 -11.42
N PRO A 32 -53.48 -14.84 -11.00
CA PRO A 32 -54.21 -15.25 -9.77
C PRO A 32 -53.83 -16.63 -9.15
N ARG A 33 -54.44 -16.91 -7.97
CA ARG A 33 -54.65 -18.21 -7.29
C ARG A 33 -55.58 -19.19 -8.05
N ARG A 34 -55.40 -20.52 -7.86
CA ARG A 34 -56.50 -21.49 -7.61
C ARG A 34 -56.03 -22.84 -7.01
N ARG A 35 -56.99 -23.53 -6.39
CA ARG A 35 -56.97 -24.68 -5.45
C ARG A 35 -56.72 -26.06 -6.11
N TYR A 36 -56.46 -27.11 -5.29
CA TYR A 36 -57.02 -28.50 -5.22
C TYR A 36 -55.96 -29.46 -4.60
N ILE A 37 -56.12 -30.06 -3.40
CA ILE A 37 -56.82 -31.31 -2.98
C ILE A 37 -56.01 -32.64 -3.18
N PHE A 38 -55.68 -33.28 -2.04
CA PHE A 38 -55.63 -34.72 -1.66
C PHE A 38 -54.65 -35.80 -2.22
N TYR A 39 -54.44 -36.79 -1.32
CA TYR A 39 -53.82 -38.13 -1.34
C TYR A 39 -52.27 -38.24 -1.20
N GLN A 40 -51.68 -38.74 -0.10
CA GLN A 40 -51.66 -40.04 0.63
C GLN A 40 -50.77 -41.16 0.00
N ARG A 41 -49.84 -41.65 0.84
CA ARG A 41 -49.25 -43.02 0.95
C ARG A 41 -48.06 -43.49 0.06
N CYS A 42 -46.96 -43.79 0.78
CA CYS A 42 -46.27 -45.09 0.92
C CYS A 42 -45.12 -45.56 -0.03
N PHE A 43 -44.08 -46.08 0.65
CA PHE A 43 -43.16 -47.20 0.32
C PHE A 43 -42.02 -46.93 -0.69
N PHE A 44 -40.77 -47.46 -0.63
CA PHE A 44 -39.91 -48.17 0.35
C PHE A 44 -38.54 -48.41 -0.36
N ALA A 45 -37.54 -48.91 0.39
CA ALA A 45 -36.32 -49.68 0.00
C ALA A 45 -34.99 -48.95 0.33
N VAL A 46 -34.24 -49.31 1.38
CA VAL A 46 -33.52 -50.57 1.72
C VAL A 46 -32.17 -50.69 0.99
N ILE A 47 -31.07 -50.61 1.75
CA ILE A 47 -29.89 -51.49 1.66
C ILE A 47 -29.43 -51.77 3.10
N ASP A 48 -29.18 -53.05 3.38
CA ASP A 48 -28.96 -53.64 4.69
C ASP A 48 -27.60 -54.39 4.74
N VAL A 49 -26.91 -54.31 5.90
CA VAL A 49 -26.01 -55.32 6.56
C VAL A 49 -24.58 -55.58 5.97
N PRO A 50 -23.52 -55.99 6.76
CA PRO A 50 -23.47 -56.46 8.16
C PRO A 50 -22.41 -55.87 9.13
N LEU A 51 -22.66 -56.15 10.41
CA LEU A 51 -21.79 -56.16 11.58
C LEU A 51 -20.60 -57.16 11.51
N GLY A 52 -19.45 -56.78 12.06
CA GLY A 52 -18.30 -57.64 12.34
C GLY A 52 -17.67 -57.39 13.73
N LYS A 53 -17.37 -58.46 14.46
CA LYS A 53 -16.91 -58.54 15.86
C LYS A 53 -15.42 -58.17 16.09
N ARG A 54 -15.14 -57.68 17.32
CA ARG A 54 -13.91 -57.82 18.17
C ARG A 54 -12.54 -57.39 17.59
N ASN A 55 -11.88 -56.42 18.25
CA ASN A 55 -10.65 -56.72 19.01
C ASN A 55 -10.28 -55.65 20.06
N ARG A 56 -9.61 -56.10 21.12
CA ARG A 56 -9.04 -55.34 22.25
C ARG A 56 -7.66 -54.76 21.90
N ARG A 57 -7.36 -53.57 22.43
CA ARG A 57 -6.13 -53.15 23.18
C ARG A 57 -5.75 -51.69 22.88
N GLY A 58 -5.53 -50.89 23.93
CA GLY A 58 -4.92 -49.56 23.82
C GLY A 58 -5.42 -48.53 24.84
N GLY A 59 -5.43 -48.88 26.13
CA GLY A 59 -5.50 -47.86 27.19
C GLY A 59 -4.09 -47.49 27.63
N LEU A 60 -3.82 -46.19 27.86
CA LEU A 60 -3.10 -45.64 29.02
C LEU A 60 -2.69 -44.16 28.78
N MET A 61 -3.62 -43.20 28.70
CA MET A 61 -3.29 -41.76 28.85
C MET A 61 -4.52 -40.90 29.23
N LEU A 62 -5.42 -41.41 30.09
CA LEU A 62 -6.63 -40.67 30.47
C LEU A 62 -6.98 -40.74 31.97
N ARG A 63 -5.98 -40.82 32.85
CA ARG A 63 -6.21 -40.98 34.30
C ARG A 63 -5.76 -39.84 35.22
N VAL A 64 -5.27 -38.71 34.68
CA VAL A 64 -4.81 -37.60 35.56
C VAL A 64 -5.71 -36.35 35.51
N SER A 65 -6.71 -36.29 34.63
CA SER A 65 -7.59 -35.10 34.53
C SER A 65 -8.84 -35.12 35.43
N MET A 66 -9.16 -36.24 36.09
CA MET A 66 -10.40 -36.34 36.88
C MET A 66 -10.26 -35.93 38.36
N LEU A 67 -9.04 -35.85 38.89
CA LEU A 67 -8.82 -35.59 40.33
C LEU A 67 -8.90 -34.11 40.70
N SER A 68 -8.56 -33.18 39.79
CA SER A 68 -8.61 -31.74 40.07
C SER A 68 -9.98 -31.10 39.85
N GLY A 69 -10.87 -31.72 39.05
CA GLY A 69 -12.27 -31.28 38.89
C GLY A 69 -13.17 -31.68 40.06
N LEU A 70 -12.81 -32.75 40.79
CA LEU A 70 -13.62 -33.28 41.90
C LEU A 70 -13.54 -32.42 43.17
N VAL A 71 -12.43 -31.68 43.36
CA VAL A 71 -12.18 -30.88 44.57
C VAL A 71 -12.95 -29.54 44.55
N LEU A 72 -13.28 -29.01 43.37
CA LEU A 72 -14.06 -27.76 43.28
C LEU A 72 -15.59 -28.01 43.25
N ALA A 73 -16.02 -29.16 42.74
CA ALA A 73 -17.43 -29.58 42.75
C ALA A 73 -17.92 -29.99 44.15
N THR A 74 -17.02 -30.44 45.03
CA THR A 74 -17.35 -30.83 46.41
C THR A 74 -17.50 -29.66 47.38
N LEU A 75 -16.99 -28.47 47.03
CA LEU A 75 -17.17 -27.26 47.86
C LEU A 75 -18.48 -26.49 47.56
N LEU A 76 -19.17 -26.79 46.46
CA LEU A 76 -20.43 -26.13 46.07
C LEU A 76 -21.68 -27.02 46.22
N SER A 77 -21.52 -28.30 46.59
CA SER A 77 -22.65 -29.24 46.73
C SER A 77 -23.25 -29.34 48.14
N VAL A 78 -22.79 -28.53 49.10
CA VAL A 78 -23.28 -28.58 50.49
C VAL A 78 -24.54 -27.70 50.74
N ALA A 79 -25.10 -27.07 49.70
CA ALA A 79 -26.34 -26.29 49.87
C ALA A 79 -27.36 -26.52 48.73
N GLY A 80 -28.32 -27.41 48.97
CA GLY A 80 -29.71 -27.27 48.49
C GLY A 80 -30.06 -27.68 47.05
N ARG A 81 -30.87 -28.75 46.95
CA ARG A 81 -31.73 -29.22 45.83
C ARG A 81 -31.04 -29.66 44.51
N PRO A 82 -31.20 -30.94 44.09
CA PRO A 82 -30.44 -31.54 42.98
C PRO A 82 -30.86 -31.10 41.56
N VAL A 83 -31.95 -30.33 41.40
CA VAL A 83 -32.52 -30.00 40.07
C VAL A 83 -31.69 -28.95 39.31
N HIS A 84 -30.85 -28.16 39.99
CA HIS A 84 -30.10 -27.07 39.36
C HIS A 84 -28.74 -27.51 38.78
N ALA A 85 -28.20 -28.66 39.19
CA ALA A 85 -26.85 -29.08 38.81
C ALA A 85 -26.76 -29.75 37.42
N GLN A 86 -27.82 -30.42 36.96
CA GLN A 86 -27.83 -31.12 35.67
C GLN A 86 -27.98 -30.19 34.47
N LEU A 87 -28.70 -29.07 34.63
CA LEU A 87 -28.94 -28.08 33.58
C LEU A 87 -27.71 -27.20 33.24
N VAL A 88 -26.84 -26.96 34.21
CA VAL A 88 -25.58 -26.23 33.98
C VAL A 88 -24.61 -27.04 33.11
N ALA A 89 -24.71 -28.38 33.15
CA ALA A 89 -23.82 -29.26 32.39
C ALA A 89 -24.18 -29.35 30.90
N SER A 90 -25.47 -29.38 30.53
CA SER A 90 -25.88 -29.43 29.10
C SER A 90 -25.59 -28.13 28.36
N LEU A 91 -25.82 -26.99 29.03
CA LEU A 91 -25.46 -25.68 28.48
C LEU A 91 -23.94 -25.53 28.30
N ALA A 92 -23.12 -26.19 29.14
CA ALA A 92 -21.67 -26.08 29.08
C ALA A 92 -21.07 -26.67 27.80
N ASP A 93 -21.54 -27.84 27.34
CA ASP A 93 -21.01 -28.50 26.13
C ASP A 93 -21.32 -27.70 24.85
N ASP A 94 -22.55 -27.19 24.71
CA ASP A 94 -22.93 -26.32 23.60
C ASP A 94 -22.21 -24.96 23.66
N LEU A 95 -21.96 -24.44 24.87
CA LEU A 95 -21.14 -23.24 25.08
C LEU A 95 -19.70 -23.43 24.63
N ILE A 96 -19.10 -24.59 24.93
CA ILE A 96 -17.72 -24.89 24.57
C ILE A 96 -17.56 -24.89 23.05
N LEU A 97 -18.53 -25.45 22.32
CA LEU A 97 -18.54 -25.43 20.84
C LEU A 97 -18.74 -24.01 20.28
N LEU A 98 -19.64 -23.22 20.86
CA LEU A 98 -19.87 -21.83 20.43
C LEU A 98 -18.66 -20.95 20.72
N THR A 99 -18.07 -21.04 21.90
CA THR A 99 -16.87 -20.28 22.29
C THR A 99 -15.66 -20.66 21.44
N TYR A 100 -15.54 -21.93 21.03
CA TYR A 100 -14.49 -22.35 20.09
C TYR A 100 -14.66 -21.73 18.70
N ARG A 101 -15.90 -21.66 18.16
CA ARG A 101 -16.18 -20.97 16.90
C ARG A 101 -16.02 -19.46 17.01
N LEU A 102 -16.38 -18.86 18.13
CA LEU A 102 -16.17 -17.43 18.41
C LEU A 102 -14.69 -17.10 18.50
N ARG A 103 -13.88 -17.97 19.13
CA ARG A 103 -12.42 -17.88 19.15
C ARG A 103 -11.83 -17.90 17.75
N GLY A 104 -12.34 -18.76 16.85
CA GLY A 104 -11.92 -18.78 15.45
C GLY A 104 -12.22 -17.47 14.72
N LYS A 105 -13.40 -16.87 14.96
CA LYS A 105 -13.80 -15.58 14.36
C LYS A 105 -13.08 -14.38 14.97
N GLU A 106 -12.77 -14.40 16.26
CA GLU A 106 -11.97 -13.35 16.91
C GLU A 106 -10.51 -13.41 16.46
N ALA A 107 -9.90 -14.60 16.40
CA ALA A 107 -8.56 -14.78 15.84
C ALA A 107 -8.52 -14.32 14.37
N ALA A 108 -9.54 -14.65 13.56
CA ALA A 108 -9.65 -14.17 12.19
C ALA A 108 -9.76 -12.63 12.11
N ARG A 109 -10.59 -11.98 12.94
CA ARG A 109 -10.68 -10.50 12.99
C ARG A 109 -9.39 -9.81 13.41
N THR A 110 -8.62 -10.46 14.27
CA THR A 110 -7.37 -9.94 14.85
C THR A 110 -6.20 -10.06 13.88
N HIS A 111 -6.23 -11.06 13.00
CA HIS A 111 -5.14 -11.38 12.08
C HIS A 111 -5.43 -11.06 10.60
N GLN A 112 -6.69 -10.94 10.16
CA GLN A 112 -7.05 -10.72 8.74
C GLN A 112 -7.24 -9.25 8.35
N HIS A 113 -7.39 -8.33 9.31
CA HIS A 113 -7.68 -6.91 9.03
C HIS A 113 -6.48 -5.97 9.25
N LEU A 114 -5.37 -6.47 9.77
CA LEU A 114 -4.13 -5.73 9.79
C LEU A 114 -3.40 -6.13 8.51
N GLY A 115 -3.41 -5.24 7.52
CA GLY A 115 -2.66 -5.43 6.28
C GLY A 115 -1.19 -5.81 6.54
N PRO A 116 -0.48 -6.30 5.51
CA PRO A 116 0.90 -6.76 5.67
C PRO A 116 1.71 -5.73 6.47
N GLY A 117 2.35 -6.21 7.55
CA GLY A 117 3.30 -5.38 8.28
C GLY A 117 4.42 -4.93 7.34
N PRO A 118 5.06 -3.78 7.61
CA PRO A 118 6.34 -3.49 6.96
C PRO A 118 7.28 -4.65 7.32
N GLY A 119 7.65 -5.47 6.31
CA GLY A 119 8.39 -6.72 6.52
C GLY A 119 7.76 -7.99 5.92
N SER A 120 6.60 -7.95 5.26
CA SER A 120 6.20 -9.06 4.37
C SER A 120 6.96 -9.01 3.03
N MET A 121 8.29 -9.02 3.08
CA MET A 121 9.07 -9.59 1.99
C MET A 121 9.02 -11.09 2.17
N GLU A 122 8.53 -11.77 1.14
CA GLU A 122 8.52 -13.20 1.00
C GLU A 122 9.93 -13.74 1.29
N SER A 123 10.03 -14.67 2.25
CA SER A 123 11.30 -15.24 2.69
C SER A 123 12.03 -15.89 1.50
N VAL A 124 13.25 -15.44 1.22
CA VAL A 124 14.13 -15.90 0.12
C VAL A 124 14.70 -17.33 0.34
N PHE A 125 14.19 -18.10 1.31
CA PHE A 125 14.68 -19.46 1.56
C PHE A 125 13.68 -20.53 1.07
N PRO A 126 14.13 -21.52 0.27
CA PRO A 126 13.26 -22.59 -0.19
C PRO A 126 12.80 -23.45 1.00
N VAL A 127 11.48 -23.69 1.05
CA VAL A 127 10.82 -24.57 2.02
C VAL A 127 11.35 -26.00 1.85
N LEU A 128 11.91 -26.56 2.92
CA LEU A 128 12.27 -27.97 3.01
C LEU A 128 11.00 -28.86 2.98
N PRO A 129 10.97 -29.95 2.19
CA PRO A 129 9.82 -30.85 2.16
C PRO A 129 9.75 -31.68 3.45
N GLY A 130 8.63 -31.62 4.18
CA GLY A 130 8.37 -32.55 5.29
C GLY A 130 7.53 -32.07 6.48
N ALA A 131 7.09 -30.81 6.54
CA ALA A 131 6.18 -30.35 7.59
C ALA A 131 4.70 -30.56 7.22
N PRO A 132 3.83 -31.06 8.13
CA PRO A 132 2.42 -31.28 7.84
C PRO A 132 1.69 -29.94 7.63
N GLN A 133 1.12 -29.76 6.43
CA GLN A 133 0.25 -28.65 6.06
C GLN A 133 -1.12 -28.77 6.77
N PRO A 134 -1.73 -27.66 7.23
CA PRO A 134 -3.18 -27.62 7.38
C PRO A 134 -3.85 -27.57 5.99
N ALA A 135 -4.90 -28.38 5.82
CA ALA A 135 -5.68 -28.55 4.60
C ALA A 135 -6.43 -27.26 4.14
N PRO A 136 -6.90 -27.21 2.88
CA PRO A 136 -7.02 -25.99 2.09
C PRO A 136 -8.33 -25.23 2.37
N SER A 137 -8.23 -23.90 2.43
CA SER A 137 -9.36 -23.02 2.10
C SER A 137 -9.16 -22.54 0.67
N GLU A 138 -10.21 -22.65 -0.13
CA GLU A 138 -10.25 -22.37 -1.56
C GLU A 138 -9.69 -20.99 -1.94
N PRO A 139 -9.10 -20.87 -3.14
CA PRO A 139 -8.41 -19.68 -3.58
C PRO A 139 -9.45 -18.63 -3.97
N THR A 140 -9.51 -17.53 -3.22
CA THR A 140 -9.95 -16.29 -3.85
C THR A 140 -8.79 -15.83 -4.70
N SER A 141 -8.82 -16.22 -5.98
CA SER A 141 -8.04 -15.58 -7.04
C SER A 141 -8.44 -14.12 -7.10
N ALA A 142 -7.79 -13.30 -6.28
CA ALA A 142 -7.71 -11.87 -6.47
C ALA A 142 -6.26 -11.60 -6.87
N MET A 143 -6.10 -11.44 -8.18
CA MET A 143 -4.99 -10.79 -8.88
C MET A 143 -3.93 -10.23 -7.94
N THR A 144 -2.77 -10.87 -7.92
CA THR A 144 -1.51 -10.21 -7.58
C THR A 144 -1.27 -9.14 -8.67
N PRO A 145 -1.35 -7.82 -8.41
CA PRO A 145 -0.43 -6.95 -9.12
C PRO A 145 0.93 -7.33 -8.55
N GLY A 146 1.81 -7.84 -9.40
CA GLY A 146 3.15 -8.22 -9.00
C GLY A 146 3.74 -7.14 -8.08
N GLN A 147 4.46 -7.59 -7.06
CA GLN A 147 5.65 -6.85 -6.66
C GLN A 147 6.55 -6.79 -7.88
N ALA A 148 6.22 -5.88 -8.81
CA ALA A 148 7.26 -5.08 -9.38
C ALA A 148 7.92 -4.47 -8.15
N ASN A 149 9.10 -4.99 -7.81
CA ASN A 149 10.17 -4.08 -7.54
C ASN A 149 10.08 -3.05 -8.67
N ILE A 150 9.37 -1.95 -8.41
CA ILE A 150 9.67 -0.69 -9.02
C ILE A 150 11.00 -0.31 -8.36
N THR A 151 12.05 -1.09 -8.67
CA THR A 151 13.28 -0.52 -9.14
C THR A 151 12.80 0.66 -9.98
N PRO A 152 13.11 1.92 -9.61
CA PRO A 152 12.91 3.00 -10.56
C PRO A 152 13.43 2.45 -11.89
N PRO A 153 12.67 2.57 -13.00
CA PRO A 153 13.23 2.20 -14.29
C PRO A 153 14.65 2.77 -14.29
N PRO A 154 15.69 1.97 -14.59
CA PRO A 154 17.04 2.50 -14.63
C PRO A 154 16.92 3.82 -15.36
N PRO A 155 17.39 4.96 -14.78
CA PRO A 155 17.16 6.28 -15.36
C PRO A 155 17.39 6.09 -16.83
N LEU A 156 16.32 6.26 -17.64
CA LEU A 156 16.37 5.99 -19.07
C LEU A 156 17.60 6.75 -19.49
N ALA A 157 18.69 6.01 -19.78
CA ALA A 157 19.97 6.64 -20.00
C ALA A 157 19.65 7.70 -21.04
N PRO A 158 19.86 9.01 -20.74
CA PRO A 158 19.31 10.08 -21.54
C PRO A 158 19.62 9.70 -22.97
N ALA A 159 18.55 9.47 -23.76
CA ALA A 159 18.67 8.78 -25.03
C ALA A 159 19.85 9.42 -25.73
N PRO A 160 20.94 8.67 -26.01
CA PRO A 160 22.21 9.28 -26.36
C PRO A 160 21.92 10.21 -27.51
N MET A 161 22.12 11.50 -27.26
CA MET A 161 21.89 12.55 -28.23
C MET A 161 22.41 12.05 -29.58
N PRO A 162 21.52 11.83 -30.56
CA PRO A 162 21.94 11.27 -31.83
C PRO A 162 23.03 12.18 -32.38
N THR A 163 24.21 11.61 -32.64
CA THR A 163 25.40 12.36 -33.03
C THR A 163 25.09 13.24 -34.25
N PRO A 164 25.00 14.58 -34.13
CA PRO A 164 25.12 15.41 -35.30
C PRO A 164 26.61 15.45 -35.61
N LEU A 165 27.04 14.67 -36.60
CA LEU A 165 28.46 14.54 -36.85
C LEU A 165 29.06 15.88 -37.30
N TYR A 166 28.26 16.79 -37.90
CA TYR A 166 28.73 18.09 -38.38
C TYR A 166 27.57 19.11 -38.42
N GLY A 167 27.59 20.14 -37.56
CA GLY A 167 26.66 21.29 -37.57
C GLY A 167 26.84 22.13 -36.30
N VAL A 168 27.14 23.43 -36.37
CA VAL A 168 27.55 24.23 -35.19
C VAL A 168 26.52 24.16 -34.06
N LEU A 169 26.86 23.46 -32.98
CA LEU A 169 26.16 23.55 -31.70
C LEU A 169 26.74 24.76 -30.95
N GLU A 170 26.03 25.87 -30.85
CA GLU A 170 26.49 27.02 -30.06
C GLU A 170 25.94 26.96 -28.64
N VAL A 171 26.80 26.97 -27.62
CA VAL A 171 26.34 27.25 -26.24
C VAL A 171 25.69 28.63 -26.24
N PRO A 172 24.37 28.75 -25.96
CA PRO A 172 23.65 30.00 -26.12
C PRO A 172 24.13 31.01 -25.07
N ALA A 173 24.26 32.27 -25.47
CA ALA A 173 24.62 33.36 -24.56
C ALA A 173 23.47 33.76 -23.62
N LEU A 174 22.23 33.38 -23.96
CA LEU A 174 21.02 33.59 -23.17
C LEU A 174 20.33 32.24 -22.98
N ALA A 175 20.10 31.85 -21.73
CA ALA A 175 19.38 30.63 -21.43
C ALA A 175 17.92 30.74 -21.90
N ASP A 176 17.47 29.82 -22.75
CA ASP A 176 16.10 29.79 -23.22
C ASP A 176 15.18 29.30 -22.09
N GLU A 177 14.47 30.24 -21.46
CA GLU A 177 13.45 29.91 -20.47
C GLU A 177 12.22 29.22 -21.07
N GLY A 178 12.05 29.25 -22.39
CA GLY A 178 10.88 28.73 -23.08
C GLY A 178 9.69 29.72 -23.09
N PRO A 179 8.51 29.27 -23.54
CA PRO A 179 7.34 30.12 -23.68
C PRO A 179 6.88 30.74 -22.34
N PRO A 180 6.42 32.00 -22.31
CA PRO A 180 5.95 32.63 -21.07
C PRO A 180 4.75 31.92 -20.45
N ASP A 181 3.93 31.28 -21.28
CA ASP A 181 2.76 30.48 -20.90
C ASP A 181 3.10 28.99 -20.64
N GLY A 182 4.39 28.62 -20.69
CA GLY A 182 4.85 27.26 -20.41
C GLY A 182 4.64 26.86 -18.95
N MET A 183 4.42 25.57 -18.71
CA MET A 183 4.25 25.02 -17.37
C MET A 183 5.55 25.12 -16.58
N THR A 184 5.49 25.78 -15.43
CA THR A 184 6.61 25.87 -14.48
C THR A 184 6.73 24.61 -13.64
N LEU A 185 7.89 24.39 -13.04
CA LEU A 185 8.13 23.26 -12.14
C LEU A 185 7.14 23.26 -10.96
N ASP A 186 6.87 24.41 -10.35
CA ASP A 186 5.93 24.51 -9.22
C ASP A 186 4.50 24.12 -9.64
N GLN A 187 4.04 24.59 -10.81
CA GLN A 187 2.75 24.19 -11.37
C GLN A 187 2.70 22.68 -11.68
N ALA A 188 3.80 22.10 -12.15
CA ALA A 188 3.92 20.67 -12.37
C ALA A 188 3.85 19.89 -11.05
N ILE A 189 4.49 20.37 -9.98
CA ILE A 189 4.42 19.77 -8.64
C ILE A 189 2.98 19.83 -8.11
N GLU A 190 2.31 20.99 -8.19
CA GLU A 190 0.92 21.12 -7.76
C GLU A 190 -0.02 20.17 -8.51
N ARG A 191 0.16 20.05 -9.83
CA ARG A 191 -0.60 19.11 -10.66
C ARG A 191 -0.30 17.67 -10.29
N LEU A 192 0.97 17.30 -10.12
CA LEU A 192 1.37 15.97 -9.67
C LEU A 192 0.66 15.60 -8.36
N LEU A 193 0.69 16.46 -7.35
CA LEU A 193 0.07 16.20 -6.05
C LEU A 193 -1.46 16.01 -6.14
N ARG A 194 -2.11 16.72 -7.06
CA ARG A 194 -3.57 16.68 -7.24
C ARG A 194 -4.04 15.49 -8.09
N ASP A 195 -3.38 15.25 -9.21
CA ASP A 195 -3.94 14.44 -10.31
C ASP A 195 -3.20 13.11 -10.52
N ASN A 196 -2.00 12.92 -9.95
CA ASN A 196 -1.23 11.69 -10.14
C ASN A 196 -1.98 10.45 -9.59
N PRO A 197 -2.23 9.42 -10.42
CA PRO A 197 -3.02 8.28 -10.02
C PRO A 197 -2.36 7.41 -8.93
N ASP A 198 -1.02 7.30 -8.90
CA ASP A 198 -0.30 6.54 -7.87
C ASP A 198 -0.44 7.23 -6.50
N LEU A 199 -0.24 8.55 -6.43
CA LEU A 199 -0.46 9.31 -5.20
C LEU A 199 -1.92 9.27 -4.74
N ARG A 200 -2.88 9.38 -5.68
CA ARG A 200 -4.32 9.26 -5.35
C ARG A 200 -4.66 7.87 -4.83
N MET A 201 -4.09 6.82 -5.39
CA MET A 201 -4.25 5.44 -4.91
C MET A 201 -3.68 5.30 -3.51
N ARG A 202 -2.44 5.72 -3.28
CA ARG A 202 -1.78 5.65 -1.95
C ARG A 202 -2.51 6.49 -0.90
N ALA A 203 -3.05 7.65 -1.28
CA ALA A 203 -3.86 8.48 -0.41
C ALA A 203 -5.13 7.75 0.08
N LYS A 204 -5.65 6.74 -0.64
CA LYS A 204 -6.79 5.93 -0.19
C LYS A 204 -6.42 4.91 0.89
N GLU A 205 -5.14 4.66 1.15
CA GLU A 205 -4.72 3.84 2.30
C GLU A 205 -4.98 4.53 3.64
N LEU A 206 -4.98 5.87 3.68
CA LEU A 206 -5.32 6.63 4.89
C LEU A 206 -6.76 6.42 5.39
N PRO A 207 -7.82 6.62 4.57
CA PRO A 207 -9.18 6.34 5.01
C PRO A 207 -9.43 4.85 5.26
N LYS A 208 -8.71 3.93 4.59
CA LYS A 208 -8.73 2.50 4.95
C LYS A 208 -8.19 2.28 6.36
N ALA A 209 -7.00 2.81 6.66
CA ALA A 209 -6.42 2.73 8.01
C ALA A 209 -7.31 3.41 9.06
N GLN A 210 -8.03 4.47 8.70
CA GLN A 210 -9.02 5.10 9.58
C GLN A 210 -10.25 4.20 9.83
N ALA A 211 -10.71 3.49 8.81
CA ALA A 211 -11.76 2.48 8.96
C ALA A 211 -11.30 1.29 9.82
N ASP A 212 -10.02 0.93 9.78
CA ASP A 212 -9.45 -0.08 10.65
C ASP A 212 -9.44 0.36 12.12
N ILE A 213 -9.19 1.66 12.40
CA ILE A 213 -9.33 2.22 13.75
C ILE A 213 -10.79 2.10 14.24
N VAL A 214 -11.76 2.41 13.39
CA VAL A 214 -13.19 2.25 13.73
C VAL A 214 -13.48 0.78 14.04
N SER A 215 -13.04 -0.13 13.17
CA SER A 215 -13.24 -1.57 13.31
C SER A 215 -12.60 -2.13 14.58
N ALA A 216 -11.37 -1.72 14.89
CA ALA A 216 -10.66 -2.06 16.13
C ALA A 216 -11.39 -1.54 17.38
N GLY A 217 -12.09 -0.41 17.23
CA GLY A 217 -12.89 0.24 18.25
C GLY A 217 -14.31 -0.30 18.42
N LEU A 218 -14.77 -1.24 17.60
CA LEU A 218 -16.09 -1.85 17.78
C LEU A 218 -16.10 -2.80 18.99
N ARG A 219 -17.25 -2.86 19.67
CA ARG A 219 -17.52 -3.86 20.70
C ARG A 219 -17.99 -5.15 20.05
N ASN A 220 -17.76 -6.26 20.73
CA ASN A 220 -18.31 -7.54 20.30
C ASN A 220 -19.84 -7.52 20.43
N ASN A 221 -20.53 -7.96 19.38
CA ASN A 221 -21.98 -8.06 19.36
C ASN A 221 -22.46 -9.17 20.32
N PRO A 222 -23.65 -9.02 20.92
CA PRO A 222 -24.29 -10.12 21.62
C PRO A 222 -24.71 -11.22 20.65
N PHE A 223 -24.83 -12.43 21.18
CA PHE A 223 -25.42 -13.58 20.47
C PHE A 223 -26.72 -13.98 21.16
N LEU A 224 -27.76 -14.25 20.37
CA LEU A 224 -28.97 -14.89 20.84
C LEU A 224 -28.85 -16.38 20.56
N PHE A 225 -28.93 -17.19 21.60
CA PHE A 225 -28.85 -18.64 21.52
C PHE A 225 -30.17 -19.24 21.98
N GLY A 226 -30.85 -19.97 21.10
CA GLY A 226 -32.03 -20.75 21.44
C GLY A 226 -31.67 -22.22 21.46
N ASP A 227 -32.06 -22.92 22.52
CA ASP A 227 -31.81 -24.35 22.66
C ASP A 227 -33.08 -25.13 22.98
N VAL A 228 -33.07 -26.39 22.54
CA VAL A 228 -34.00 -27.41 23.00
C VAL A 228 -33.16 -28.56 23.51
N SER A 229 -33.20 -28.80 24.81
CA SER A 229 -32.38 -29.77 25.50
C SER A 229 -33.22 -30.87 26.15
N ASN A 230 -32.59 -31.98 26.54
CA ASN A 230 -33.23 -33.13 27.18
C ASN A 230 -34.35 -33.79 26.35
N VAL A 231 -34.24 -33.77 25.02
CA VAL A 231 -35.19 -34.45 24.12
C VAL A 231 -35.00 -35.97 24.19
N PRO A 232 -36.01 -36.76 24.61
CA PRO A 232 -35.86 -38.20 24.77
C PRO A 232 -35.86 -38.94 23.41
N TYR A 233 -34.96 -39.91 23.24
CA TYR A 233 -34.91 -40.77 22.04
C TYR A 233 -36.04 -41.81 21.97
N GLN A 234 -36.65 -42.12 23.10
CA GLN A 234 -37.71 -43.13 23.25
C GLN A 234 -38.87 -42.55 24.07
N ALA A 235 -40.05 -43.17 24.00
CA ALA A 235 -41.20 -42.73 24.78
C ALA A 235 -40.91 -42.73 26.28
N TYR A 236 -41.52 -41.79 27.00
CA TYR A 236 -41.39 -41.64 28.44
C TYR A 236 -41.77 -42.94 29.18
N SER A 237 -40.94 -43.33 30.16
CA SER A 237 -41.30 -44.33 31.16
C SER A 237 -40.85 -43.88 32.55
N PRO A 238 -41.48 -44.36 33.65
CA PRO A 238 -41.05 -44.02 35.01
C PRO A 238 -39.59 -44.39 35.32
N GLN A 239 -39.03 -45.37 34.60
CA GLN A 239 -37.62 -45.77 34.69
C GLN A 239 -36.69 -44.92 33.80
N ARG A 240 -37.26 -44.04 32.97
CA ARG A 240 -36.57 -43.16 32.01
C ARG A 240 -37.27 -41.79 31.96
N PRO A 241 -37.22 -41.02 33.06
CA PRO A 241 -37.76 -39.66 33.04
C PRO A 241 -36.97 -38.81 32.05
N GLY A 242 -37.69 -38.06 31.22
CA GLY A 242 -37.13 -37.10 30.28
C GLY A 242 -38.02 -35.87 30.26
N GLU A 243 -37.47 -34.74 30.71
CA GLU A 243 -38.12 -33.43 30.70
C GLU A 243 -37.58 -32.64 29.53
N VAL A 244 -38.41 -32.25 28.56
CA VAL A 244 -37.93 -31.43 27.45
C VAL A 244 -37.77 -30.00 27.93
N SER A 245 -36.61 -29.39 27.67
CA SER A 245 -36.33 -28.01 28.07
C SER A 245 -36.20 -27.12 26.85
N TYR A 246 -36.81 -25.93 26.90
CA TYR A 246 -36.73 -24.89 25.89
C TYR A 246 -36.09 -23.65 26.52
N GLY A 247 -35.04 -23.12 25.91
CA GLY A 247 -34.27 -22.00 26.44
C GLY A 247 -34.00 -20.92 25.41
N VAL A 248 -33.99 -19.67 25.86
CA VAL A 248 -33.43 -18.54 25.10
C VAL A 248 -32.42 -17.82 25.97
N THR A 249 -31.17 -17.77 25.50
CA THR A 249 -30.03 -17.20 26.21
C THR A 249 -29.38 -16.09 25.40
N LEU A 250 -29.19 -14.92 26.02
CA LEU A 250 -28.39 -13.81 25.51
C LEU A 250 -26.95 -13.96 26.01
N ILE A 251 -26.00 -14.06 25.08
CA ILE A 251 -24.58 -14.21 25.36
C ILE A 251 -23.88 -12.91 24.99
N GLN A 252 -23.39 -12.16 25.99
CA GLN A 252 -22.63 -10.94 25.79
C GLN A 252 -21.16 -11.18 26.17
N PRO A 253 -20.21 -11.15 25.21
CA PRO A 253 -18.79 -11.08 25.52
C PRO A 253 -18.44 -9.75 26.19
N TRP A 254 -17.69 -9.82 27.28
CA TRP A 254 -17.24 -8.69 28.07
C TRP A 254 -15.71 -8.62 28.08
N ASP A 255 -15.18 -7.47 27.63
CA ASP A 255 -13.74 -7.21 27.57
C ASP A 255 -13.23 -6.76 28.95
N VAL A 256 -12.75 -7.73 29.75
CA VAL A 256 -12.17 -7.48 31.08
C VAL A 256 -10.74 -6.93 30.98
N ASN A 257 -10.04 -7.22 29.89
CA ASN A 257 -8.61 -6.97 29.74
C ASN A 257 -8.26 -5.72 28.93
N LYS A 258 -9.25 -4.88 28.64
CA LYS A 258 -9.08 -3.68 27.81
C LYS A 258 -8.49 -4.01 26.43
N LYS A 259 -8.73 -5.21 25.90
CA LYS A 259 -8.22 -5.64 24.58
C LYS A 259 -8.61 -4.67 23.49
N ARG A 260 -9.84 -4.13 23.55
CA ARG A 260 -10.33 -3.08 22.66
C ARG A 260 -9.42 -1.86 22.64
N LEU A 261 -8.98 -1.37 23.79
CA LEU A 261 -8.09 -0.20 23.86
C LEU A 261 -6.73 -0.48 23.22
N VAL A 262 -6.22 -1.71 23.40
CA VAL A 262 -4.94 -2.12 22.81
C VAL A 262 -5.07 -2.31 21.29
N ARG A 263 -6.17 -2.89 20.80
CA ARG A 263 -6.47 -2.98 19.36
C ARG A 263 -6.55 -1.60 18.71
N ILE A 264 -7.24 -0.65 19.34
CA ILE A 264 -7.30 0.74 18.87
C ILE A 264 -5.89 1.33 18.78
N ARG A 265 -5.05 1.12 19.80
CA ARG A 265 -3.67 1.63 19.80
C ARG A 265 -2.84 1.05 18.65
N VAL A 266 -2.93 -0.26 18.39
CA VAL A 266 -2.25 -0.90 17.25
C VAL A 266 -2.73 -0.31 15.92
N ALA A 267 -4.05 -0.15 15.73
CA ALA A 267 -4.61 0.45 14.53
C ALA A 267 -4.19 1.92 14.34
N GLN A 268 -4.11 2.70 15.42
CA GLN A 268 -3.60 4.08 15.40
C GLN A 268 -2.13 4.13 15.01
N SER A 269 -1.28 3.30 15.61
CA SER A 269 0.13 3.20 15.23
C SER A 269 0.30 2.77 13.77
N ALA A 270 -0.52 1.84 13.28
CA ALA A 270 -0.51 1.43 11.88
C ALA A 270 -0.91 2.58 10.94
N ARG A 271 -1.94 3.37 11.29
CA ARG A 271 -2.34 4.57 10.53
C ARG A 271 -1.20 5.59 10.43
N ASN A 272 -0.46 5.82 11.53
CA ASN A 272 0.68 6.73 11.53
C ASN A 272 1.78 6.25 10.57
N VAL A 273 2.05 4.94 10.52
CA VAL A 273 3.01 4.36 9.56
C VAL A 273 2.54 4.62 8.13
N VAL A 274 1.27 4.37 7.82
CA VAL A 274 0.69 4.63 6.49
C VAL A 274 0.81 6.10 6.08
N GLU A 275 0.61 7.01 7.03
CA GLU A 275 0.79 8.46 6.81
C GLU A 275 2.23 8.84 6.46
N ALA A 276 3.21 8.30 7.18
CA ALA A 276 4.62 8.53 6.87
C ALA A 276 5.02 7.90 5.52
N LEU A 277 4.50 6.72 5.18
CA LEU A 277 4.72 6.09 3.88
C LEU A 277 4.10 6.89 2.72
N TYR A 278 2.95 7.53 2.95
CA TYR A 278 2.35 8.43 1.96
C TYR A 278 3.22 9.67 1.74
N GLN A 279 3.75 10.27 2.81
CA GLN A 279 4.68 11.39 2.72
C GLN A 279 5.97 11.01 1.96
N ASP A 280 6.49 9.80 2.17
CA ASP A 280 7.66 9.34 1.40
C ASP A 280 7.31 9.12 -0.08
N ALA A 281 6.15 8.55 -0.38
CA ALA A 281 5.70 8.40 -1.76
C ALA A 281 5.58 9.76 -2.47
N VAL A 282 5.07 10.79 -1.78
CA VAL A 282 5.06 12.17 -2.30
C VAL A 282 6.48 12.66 -2.59
N ARG A 283 7.41 12.49 -1.64
CA ARG A 283 8.81 12.89 -1.81
C ARG A 283 9.46 12.22 -3.04
N VAL A 284 9.27 10.90 -3.20
CA VAL A 284 9.81 10.14 -4.33
C VAL A 284 9.18 10.56 -5.65
N GLN A 285 7.86 10.80 -5.69
CA GLN A 285 7.21 11.25 -6.92
C GLN A 285 7.62 12.67 -7.32
N ILE A 286 7.89 13.54 -6.35
CA ILE A 286 8.47 14.86 -6.62
C ILE A 286 9.87 14.70 -7.24
N ASP A 287 10.72 13.85 -6.69
CA ASP A 287 12.07 13.57 -7.24
C ASP A 287 12.02 13.01 -8.69
N ASN A 288 11.10 12.08 -8.96
CA ASN A 288 10.84 11.58 -10.31
C ASN A 288 10.38 12.70 -11.25
N LEU A 289 9.55 13.63 -10.75
CA LEU A 289 9.08 14.78 -11.51
C LEU A 289 10.24 15.73 -11.84
N TYR A 290 11.13 16.02 -10.89
CA TYR A 290 12.33 16.83 -11.15
C TYR A 290 13.15 16.24 -12.30
N THR A 291 13.40 14.94 -12.26
CA THR A 291 14.15 14.24 -13.31
C THR A 291 13.44 14.35 -14.66
N ALA A 292 12.14 13.99 -14.72
CA ALA A 292 11.38 14.05 -15.97
C ALA A 292 11.21 15.48 -16.52
N PHE A 293 11.11 16.48 -15.64
CA PHE A 293 11.03 17.89 -16.03
C PHE A 293 12.34 18.36 -16.66
N LEU A 294 13.48 18.03 -16.03
CA LEU A 294 14.81 18.32 -16.58
C LEU A 294 15.08 17.57 -17.89
N ASP A 295 14.63 16.32 -18.03
CA ASP A 295 14.77 15.56 -19.27
C ASP A 295 14.04 16.23 -20.45
N VAL A 296 12.85 16.80 -20.22
CA VAL A 296 12.12 17.55 -21.25
C VAL A 296 12.84 18.84 -21.60
N LEU A 297 13.36 19.58 -20.61
CA LEU A 297 14.15 20.78 -20.88
C LEU A 297 15.40 20.44 -21.70
N ALA A 298 16.13 19.39 -21.31
CA ALA A 298 17.33 18.90 -22.01
C ALA A 298 17.02 18.49 -23.44
N ALA A 299 15.94 17.74 -23.66
CA ALA A 299 15.51 17.35 -24.99
C ALA A 299 15.03 18.55 -25.85
N ARG A 300 14.46 19.59 -25.23
CA ARG A 300 14.10 20.82 -25.94
C ARG A 300 15.34 21.58 -26.40
N GLU A 301 16.30 21.75 -25.50
CA GLU A 301 17.56 22.43 -25.81
C GLU A 301 18.33 21.67 -26.90
N ALA A 302 18.36 20.34 -26.82
CA ALA A 302 18.89 19.47 -27.86
C ALA A 302 18.29 19.73 -29.25
N VAL A 303 16.95 19.78 -29.36
CA VAL A 303 16.26 20.08 -30.61
C VAL A 303 16.65 21.46 -31.14
N ARG A 304 16.66 22.46 -30.27
CA ARG A 304 17.02 23.84 -30.63
C ARG A 304 18.44 23.92 -31.20
N GLN A 305 19.40 23.26 -30.55
CA GLN A 305 20.79 23.21 -30.98
C GLN A 305 20.97 22.51 -32.32
N LEU A 306 20.30 21.37 -32.50
CA LEU A 306 20.36 20.60 -33.75
C LEU A 306 19.71 21.35 -34.91
N GLN A 307 18.67 22.13 -34.66
CA GLN A 307 18.05 23.00 -35.67
C GLN A 307 19.01 24.10 -36.14
N VAL A 308 19.68 24.78 -35.21
CA VAL A 308 20.72 25.78 -35.56
C VAL A 308 21.85 25.12 -36.35
N GLY A 309 22.28 23.91 -35.95
CA GLY A 309 23.29 23.14 -36.67
C GLY A 309 22.86 22.76 -38.10
N LEU A 310 21.59 22.41 -38.30
CA LEU A 310 21.01 22.11 -39.60
C LEU A 310 20.96 23.36 -40.49
N GLU A 311 20.49 24.50 -39.97
CA GLU A 311 20.48 25.78 -40.71
C GLU A 311 21.89 26.17 -41.19
N GLY A 312 22.89 25.98 -40.33
CA GLY A 312 24.30 26.19 -40.69
C GLY A 312 24.77 25.26 -41.82
N MET A 313 24.42 23.97 -41.77
CA MET A 313 24.76 23.00 -42.82
C MET A 313 24.02 23.26 -44.13
N GLU A 314 22.77 23.73 -44.08
CA GLU A 314 22.02 24.15 -45.27
C GLU A 314 22.69 25.34 -45.95
N ALA A 315 23.16 26.35 -45.19
CA ALA A 315 23.89 27.48 -45.73
C ALA A 315 25.21 27.05 -46.42
N ILE A 316 25.97 26.15 -45.78
CA ILE A 316 27.21 25.60 -46.35
C ILE A 316 26.91 24.79 -47.63
N ALA A 317 25.87 23.96 -47.62
CA ALA A 317 25.46 23.16 -48.78
C ALA A 317 25.04 24.03 -49.98
N GLN A 318 24.29 25.11 -49.71
CA GLN A 318 23.88 26.06 -50.76
C GLN A 318 25.08 26.77 -51.38
N GLU A 319 26.04 27.24 -50.57
CA GLU A 319 27.23 27.92 -51.08
C GLU A 319 28.15 26.96 -51.85
N THR A 320 28.34 25.74 -51.33
CA THR A 320 29.09 24.67 -52.00
C THR A 320 28.50 24.35 -53.37
N ARG A 321 27.15 24.26 -53.48
CA ARG A 321 26.47 24.03 -54.76
C ARG A 321 26.73 25.17 -55.76
N LYS A 322 26.64 26.43 -55.34
CA LYS A 322 26.95 27.59 -56.18
C LYS A 322 28.40 27.59 -56.66
N GLN A 323 29.35 27.20 -55.81
CA GLN A 323 30.76 27.12 -56.18
C GLN A 323 31.03 25.98 -57.17
N PHE A 324 30.35 24.84 -57.03
CA PHE A 324 30.41 23.74 -57.99
C PHE A 324 29.88 24.16 -59.37
N GLU A 325 28.72 24.81 -59.42
CA GLU A 325 28.13 25.32 -60.68
C GLU A 325 29.03 26.35 -61.38
N ARG A 326 29.80 27.13 -60.62
CA ARG A 326 30.77 28.11 -61.12
C ARG A 326 32.13 27.49 -61.48
N GLY A 327 32.30 26.17 -61.34
CA GLY A 327 33.56 25.46 -61.59
C GLY A 327 34.65 25.65 -60.52
N GLY A 328 34.31 26.23 -59.37
CA GLY A 328 35.21 26.46 -58.25
C GLY A 328 35.50 25.19 -57.41
N ILE A 329 34.56 24.26 -57.35
CA ILE A 329 34.75 22.92 -56.77
C ILE A 329 34.98 21.92 -57.91
N LYS A 330 36.10 21.19 -57.85
CA LYS A 330 36.59 20.39 -58.99
C LYS A 330 35.99 18.98 -59.07
N THR A 331 35.32 18.51 -58.02
CA THR A 331 34.93 17.10 -57.89
C THR A 331 33.51 16.96 -57.34
N GLN A 332 32.67 16.16 -58.01
CA GLN A 332 31.31 15.81 -57.56
C GLN A 332 31.32 15.21 -56.14
N ALA A 333 32.35 14.44 -55.81
CA ALA A 333 32.52 13.83 -54.49
C ALA A 333 32.58 14.86 -53.34
N ASP A 334 33.12 16.06 -53.58
CA ASP A 334 33.19 17.10 -52.56
C ASP A 334 31.81 17.72 -52.28
N LEU A 335 31.00 17.89 -53.33
CA LEU A 335 29.61 18.34 -53.21
C LEU A 335 28.75 17.28 -52.49
N ASP A 336 28.83 16.02 -52.92
CA ASP A 336 28.07 14.92 -52.30
C ASP A 336 28.42 14.76 -50.82
N ARG A 337 29.69 14.99 -50.44
CA ARG A 337 30.12 14.95 -49.04
C ARG A 337 29.38 15.97 -48.17
N VAL A 338 29.21 17.20 -48.65
CA VAL A 338 28.47 18.25 -47.93
C VAL A 338 26.99 17.92 -47.84
N LEU A 339 26.40 17.41 -48.92
CA LEU A 339 24.99 17.01 -48.95
C LEU A 339 24.68 15.88 -47.97
N VAL A 340 25.55 14.87 -47.88
CA VAL A 340 25.46 13.78 -46.90
C VAL A 340 25.49 14.32 -45.47
N GLN A 341 26.32 15.34 -45.18
CA GLN A 341 26.35 15.91 -43.83
C GLN A 341 25.09 16.69 -43.48
N ARG A 342 24.55 17.46 -44.43
CA ARG A 342 23.25 18.10 -44.25
C ARG A 342 22.14 17.07 -44.00
N ASP A 343 22.12 15.97 -44.76
CA ASP A 343 21.13 14.90 -44.55
C ASP A 343 21.29 14.22 -43.18
N SER A 344 22.52 14.04 -42.73
CA SER A 344 22.80 13.52 -41.39
C SER A 344 22.32 14.48 -40.28
N ALA A 345 22.52 15.79 -40.47
CA ALA A 345 21.99 16.81 -39.55
C ALA A 345 20.45 16.84 -39.53
N PHE A 346 19.81 16.68 -40.69
CA PHE A 346 18.35 16.58 -40.79
C PHE A 346 17.80 15.37 -40.02
N LEU A 347 18.42 14.20 -40.18
CA LEU A 347 18.04 13.00 -39.44
C LEU A 347 18.23 13.18 -37.92
N ALA A 348 19.33 13.80 -37.48
CA ALA A 348 19.56 14.08 -36.06
C ALA A 348 18.47 14.99 -35.46
N VAL A 349 17.99 16.01 -36.20
CA VAL A 349 16.85 16.84 -35.78
C VAL A 349 15.58 16.00 -35.63
N GLN A 350 15.28 15.10 -36.56
CA GLN A 350 14.11 14.21 -36.48
C GLN A 350 14.17 13.28 -35.26
N GLU A 351 15.35 12.71 -35.00
CA GLU A 351 15.58 11.84 -33.85
C GLU A 351 15.44 12.62 -32.52
N ALA A 352 16.00 13.83 -32.43
CA ALA A 352 15.85 14.69 -31.26
C ALA A 352 14.41 15.15 -31.03
N GLN A 353 13.66 15.45 -32.09
CA GLN A 353 12.21 15.74 -31.97
C GLN A 353 11.44 14.53 -31.45
N SER A 354 11.82 13.32 -31.85
CA SER A 354 11.25 12.08 -31.32
C SER A 354 11.59 11.90 -29.84
N ALA A 355 12.85 12.14 -29.45
CA ALA A 355 13.28 12.07 -28.05
C ALA A 355 12.54 13.11 -27.17
N LEU A 356 12.34 14.34 -27.68
CA LEU A 356 11.54 15.36 -27.00
C LEU A 356 10.10 14.90 -26.80
N ARG A 357 9.45 14.33 -27.83
CA ARG A 357 8.09 13.77 -27.68
C ARG A 357 8.06 12.66 -26.63
N GLN A 358 9.05 11.78 -26.59
CA GLN A 358 9.14 10.70 -25.60
C GLN A 358 9.34 11.24 -24.17
N ALA A 359 10.19 12.26 -23.99
CA ALA A 359 10.35 12.94 -22.71
C ALA A 359 9.04 13.60 -22.26
N LYS A 360 8.35 14.32 -23.17
CA LYS A 360 7.03 14.92 -22.90
C LYS A 360 5.98 13.86 -22.52
N GLN A 361 5.99 12.70 -23.18
CA GLN A 361 5.10 11.58 -22.83
C GLN A 361 5.38 11.03 -21.42
N THR A 362 6.65 10.88 -21.06
CA THR A 362 7.06 10.41 -19.71
C THR A 362 6.57 11.38 -18.63
N LEU A 363 6.77 12.67 -18.83
CA LEU A 363 6.26 13.71 -17.95
C LEU A 363 4.72 13.74 -17.90
N ALA A 364 4.06 13.57 -19.04
CA ALA A 364 2.61 13.54 -19.14
C ALA A 364 1.97 12.40 -18.35
N VAL A 365 2.62 11.23 -18.29
CA VAL A 365 2.17 10.11 -17.45
C VAL A 365 2.22 10.48 -15.96
N LEU A 366 3.30 11.12 -15.50
CA LEU A 366 3.42 11.58 -14.11
C LEU A 366 2.35 12.62 -13.76
N LEU A 367 2.07 13.55 -14.68
CA LEU A 367 1.09 14.63 -14.52
C LEU A 367 -0.36 14.21 -14.86
N ASN A 368 -0.57 12.95 -15.24
CA ASN A 368 -1.84 12.40 -15.66
C ASN A 368 -2.52 13.27 -16.75
N LEU A 369 -1.74 13.66 -17.77
CA LEU A 369 -2.22 14.44 -18.90
C LEU A 369 -2.83 13.50 -19.97
N PRO A 370 -3.91 13.91 -20.64
CA PRO A 370 -4.46 13.14 -21.75
C PRO A 370 -3.49 13.15 -22.94
N PRO A 371 -3.43 12.07 -23.74
CA PRO A 371 -2.50 11.96 -24.88
C PRO A 371 -2.59 13.13 -25.88
N ALA A 372 -3.78 13.72 -26.05
CA ALA A 372 -4.02 14.85 -26.95
C ALA A 372 -3.37 16.18 -26.48
N GLU A 373 -3.02 16.30 -25.20
CA GLU A 373 -2.37 17.49 -24.64
C GLU A 373 -0.84 17.38 -24.62
N VAL A 374 -0.27 16.20 -24.86
CA VAL A 374 1.18 15.94 -24.75
C VAL A 374 1.98 16.78 -25.73
N ASP A 375 1.54 16.87 -26.99
CA ASP A 375 2.26 17.65 -28.01
C ASP A 375 2.23 19.15 -27.72
N ARG A 376 1.21 19.62 -26.99
CA ARG A 376 1.02 21.03 -26.58
C ARG A 376 1.69 21.36 -25.25
N LEU A 377 2.26 20.36 -24.56
CA LEU A 377 2.92 20.58 -23.29
C LEU A 377 4.26 21.28 -23.52
N ASP A 378 4.31 22.58 -23.25
CA ASP A 378 5.55 23.33 -23.23
C ASP A 378 5.90 23.71 -21.80
N LEU A 379 7.18 23.62 -21.47
CA LEU A 379 7.70 23.91 -20.13
C LEU A 379 8.32 25.28 -20.08
N ARG A 380 8.31 25.89 -18.90
CA ARG A 380 9.06 27.10 -18.61
C ARG A 380 10.16 26.81 -17.60
N GLY A 381 11.38 27.13 -17.97
CA GLY A 381 12.60 26.90 -17.20
C GLY A 381 13.81 26.80 -18.12
N ALA A 382 14.96 27.20 -17.61
CA ALA A 382 16.24 27.13 -18.29
C ALA A 382 17.13 26.04 -17.67
N ILE A 383 17.99 25.44 -18.49
CA ILE A 383 19.05 24.54 -18.03
C ILE A 383 20.28 25.40 -17.72
N GLY A 384 20.53 25.69 -16.45
CA GLY A 384 21.64 26.52 -16.00
C GLY A 384 21.35 27.25 -14.69
N GLY A 385 22.38 27.84 -14.08
CA GLY A 385 22.25 28.56 -12.80
C GLY A 385 22.52 27.68 -11.57
N LEU A 386 23.74 27.12 -11.50
CA LEU A 386 24.18 26.24 -10.41
C LEU A 386 24.98 26.94 -9.31
N ASP A 387 24.63 28.19 -9.00
CA ASP A 387 25.17 28.89 -7.82
C ASP A 387 24.36 28.55 -6.56
N LEU A 388 24.12 27.26 -6.33
CA LEU A 388 23.68 26.78 -5.02
C LEU A 388 24.92 26.53 -4.17
N GLU A 389 25.09 27.33 -3.12
CA GLU A 389 25.97 26.95 -2.01
C GLU A 389 25.31 25.82 -1.24
N LEU A 390 25.85 24.61 -1.39
CA LEU A 390 25.40 23.48 -0.59
C LEU A 390 25.85 23.64 0.87
N PRO A 391 24.98 23.29 1.83
CA PRO A 391 25.41 23.05 3.19
C PRO A 391 26.45 21.92 3.25
N ASP A 392 27.23 21.91 4.33
CA ASP A 392 28.19 20.83 4.60
C ASP A 392 27.55 19.42 4.58
N GLU A 393 28.33 18.42 4.15
CA GLU A 393 27.87 17.04 3.98
C GLU A 393 27.25 16.49 5.28
N GLU A 394 27.93 16.69 6.42
CA GLU A 394 27.45 16.20 7.71
C GLU A 394 26.12 16.84 8.12
N ARG A 395 25.92 18.12 7.75
CA ARG A 395 24.67 18.82 8.02
C ARG A 395 23.52 18.25 7.19
N LEU A 396 23.76 17.88 5.93
CA LEU A 396 22.76 17.23 5.08
C LEU A 396 22.43 15.81 5.57
N VAL A 397 23.43 15.05 6.03
CA VAL A 397 23.22 13.72 6.63
C VAL A 397 22.35 13.83 7.88
N ASN A 398 22.66 14.76 8.79
CA ASN A 398 21.88 14.97 10.00
C ASN A 398 20.45 15.43 9.69
N LEU A 399 20.28 16.32 8.71
CA LEU A 399 18.96 16.73 8.24
C LEU A 399 18.17 15.52 7.73
N ALA A 400 18.77 14.70 6.86
CA ALA A 400 18.11 13.53 6.29
C ALA A 400 17.68 12.51 7.36
N LEU A 401 18.53 12.25 8.36
CA LEU A 401 18.20 11.37 9.47
C LEU A 401 17.02 11.87 10.33
N GLN A 402 16.79 13.19 10.37
CA GLN A 402 15.72 13.80 11.17
C GLN A 402 14.40 13.93 10.40
N THR A 403 14.46 14.30 9.12
CA THR A 403 13.28 14.76 8.38
C THR A 403 12.76 13.77 7.35
N ARG A 404 13.54 12.77 6.91
CA ARG A 404 13.09 11.89 5.83
C ARG A 404 11.87 11.04 6.26
N PRO A 405 10.77 11.06 5.49
CA PRO A 405 9.54 10.36 5.86
C PRO A 405 9.66 8.83 5.88
N ASP A 406 10.53 8.23 5.06
CA ASP A 406 10.82 6.80 5.08
C ASP A 406 11.39 6.34 6.44
N LEU A 407 12.39 7.05 6.97
CA LEU A 407 12.94 6.78 8.31
C LEU A 407 11.89 7.01 9.41
N HIS A 408 11.07 8.04 9.26
CA HIS A 408 9.97 8.28 10.18
C HIS A 408 8.97 7.11 10.17
N ALA A 409 8.67 6.54 8.99
CA ALA A 409 7.83 5.35 8.87
C ALA A 409 8.42 4.13 9.59
N TYR A 410 9.73 3.89 9.49
CA TYR A 410 10.40 2.81 10.24
C TYR A 410 10.35 3.04 11.76
N ARG A 411 10.58 4.27 12.23
CA ARG A 411 10.46 4.63 13.65
C ARG A 411 9.05 4.40 14.19
N LEU A 412 8.03 4.79 13.42
CA LEU A 412 6.63 4.48 13.74
C LEU A 412 6.33 2.99 13.65
N GLY A 413 7.01 2.26 12.76
CA GLY A 413 6.95 0.80 12.65
C GLY A 413 7.40 0.11 13.93
N VAL A 414 8.46 0.60 14.58
CA VAL A 414 8.89 0.12 15.91
C VAL A 414 7.79 0.35 16.94
N GLN A 415 7.15 1.51 16.95
CA GLN A 415 6.04 1.80 17.88
C GLN A 415 4.83 0.88 17.63
N ARG A 416 4.50 0.61 16.36
CA ARG A 416 3.47 -0.37 15.98
C ARG A 416 3.82 -1.76 16.49
N ALA A 417 5.04 -2.24 16.23
CA ALA A 417 5.50 -3.55 16.68
C ALA A 417 5.44 -3.68 18.21
N GLN A 418 5.82 -2.62 18.95
CA GLN A 418 5.69 -2.59 20.40
C GLN A 418 4.22 -2.64 20.87
N ALA A 419 3.31 -1.95 20.17
CA ALA A 419 1.89 -2.02 20.45
C ALA A 419 1.33 -3.44 20.19
N GLU A 420 1.81 -4.12 19.15
CA GLU A 420 1.48 -5.53 18.86
C GLU A 420 1.98 -6.48 19.97
N VAL A 421 3.13 -6.22 20.62
CA VAL A 421 3.53 -6.97 21.82
C VAL A 421 2.52 -6.79 22.95
N GLN A 422 2.04 -5.56 23.18
CA GLN A 422 1.02 -5.31 24.21
C GLN A 422 -0.29 -6.02 23.89
N MET A 423 -0.65 -6.09 22.60
CA MET A 423 -1.82 -6.82 22.13
C MET A 423 -1.68 -8.33 22.38
N ALA A 424 -0.56 -8.92 22.00
CA ALA A 424 -0.27 -10.33 22.27
C ALA A 424 -0.29 -10.65 23.78
N LYS A 425 0.15 -9.71 24.63
CA LYS A 425 0.05 -9.83 26.09
C LYS A 425 -1.38 -9.72 26.59
N ALA A 426 -2.20 -8.82 26.04
CA ALA A 426 -3.61 -8.67 26.40
C ALA A 426 -4.43 -9.93 26.03
N ASP A 427 -4.09 -10.56 24.90
CA ASP A 427 -4.70 -11.80 24.40
C ASP A 427 -4.39 -13.04 25.25
N ARG A 428 -3.49 -12.93 26.23
CA ARG A 428 -3.23 -14.00 27.21
C ARG A 428 -4.50 -14.43 27.93
N TRP A 429 -5.37 -13.49 28.27
CA TRP A 429 -6.65 -13.81 28.91
C TRP A 429 -7.76 -13.75 27.87
N GLN A 430 -8.68 -14.70 27.92
CA GLN A 430 -9.84 -14.70 27.04
C GLN A 430 -10.93 -13.75 27.57
N ASP A 431 -11.90 -13.42 26.73
CA ASP A 431 -13.04 -12.59 27.14
C ASP A 431 -13.93 -13.36 28.14
N VAL A 432 -14.59 -12.62 29.03
CA VAL A 432 -15.60 -13.20 29.93
C VAL A 432 -16.94 -13.14 29.24
N PHE A 433 -17.64 -14.26 29.13
CA PHE A 433 -18.98 -14.27 28.55
C PHE A 433 -20.01 -14.18 29.67
N ILE A 434 -20.89 -13.20 29.59
CA ILE A 434 -22.06 -13.10 30.47
C ILE A 434 -23.26 -13.70 29.73
N LEU A 435 -23.89 -14.68 30.35
CA LEU A 435 -25.01 -15.43 29.79
C LEU A 435 -26.24 -15.15 30.63
N TYR A 436 -27.22 -14.51 30.00
CA TYR A 436 -28.49 -14.23 30.62
C TYR A 436 -29.57 -15.02 29.91
N THR A 437 -30.21 -15.93 30.62
CA THR A 437 -31.33 -16.74 30.14
C THR A 437 -32.62 -16.14 30.71
N PRO A 438 -33.24 -15.16 30.04
CA PRO A 438 -34.46 -14.53 30.53
C PRO A 438 -35.65 -15.49 30.62
N TRP A 439 -35.65 -16.55 29.80
CA TRP A 439 -36.75 -17.49 29.71
C TRP A 439 -36.24 -18.90 29.48
N GLN A 440 -36.68 -19.80 30.34
CA GLN A 440 -36.44 -21.23 30.22
C GLN A 440 -37.66 -21.99 30.72
N LEU A 441 -38.27 -22.78 29.82
CA LEU A 441 -39.41 -23.63 30.09
C LEU A 441 -38.97 -25.09 30.17
N VAL A 442 -39.28 -25.75 31.27
CA VAL A 442 -39.15 -27.19 31.43
C VAL A 442 -40.54 -27.81 31.31
N ASP A 443 -40.72 -28.63 30.28
CA ASP A 443 -41.94 -29.40 30.05
C ASP A 443 -41.95 -30.65 30.93
N ASN A 444 -42.73 -30.55 32.01
CA ASN A 444 -42.92 -31.61 32.99
C ASN A 444 -44.19 -32.43 32.72
N SER A 445 -44.86 -32.20 31.57
CA SER A 445 -46.04 -32.97 31.16
C SER A 445 -45.80 -34.49 31.18
N PRO A 446 -44.63 -35.03 30.76
CA PRO A 446 -44.36 -36.47 30.85
C PRO A 446 -44.37 -37.01 32.30
N LEU A 447 -44.01 -36.18 33.27
CA LEU A 447 -44.01 -36.51 34.71
C LEU A 447 -45.37 -36.27 35.39
N HIS A 448 -46.40 -35.88 34.63
CA HIS A 448 -47.70 -35.46 35.17
C HIS A 448 -47.59 -34.29 36.17
N ALA A 449 -46.56 -33.45 36.01
CA ALA A 449 -46.30 -32.28 36.84
C ALA A 449 -46.47 -30.98 36.03
N GLN A 450 -46.60 -29.85 36.74
CA GLN A 450 -46.73 -28.55 36.08
C GLN A 450 -45.41 -28.11 35.44
N ASN A 451 -45.52 -27.50 34.27
CA ASN A 451 -44.37 -26.90 33.59
C ASN A 451 -43.75 -25.81 34.46
N THR A 452 -42.43 -25.74 34.45
CA THR A 452 -41.69 -24.76 35.24
C THR A 452 -41.05 -23.74 34.32
N ASN A 453 -41.24 -22.46 34.63
CA ASN A 453 -40.54 -21.36 33.97
C ASN A 453 -39.48 -20.78 34.92
N SER A 454 -38.31 -20.48 34.39
CA SER A 454 -37.19 -19.97 35.18
C SER A 454 -36.33 -19.00 34.37
N TRP A 455 -35.46 -18.28 35.08
CA TRP A 455 -34.43 -17.44 34.48
C TRP A 455 -33.07 -17.80 35.08
N GLY A 456 -32.00 -17.54 34.34
CA GLY A 456 -30.64 -17.86 34.73
C GLY A 456 -29.67 -16.73 34.42
N LEU A 457 -28.66 -16.57 35.26
CA LEU A 457 -27.51 -15.72 35.00
C LEU A 457 -26.24 -16.52 35.28
N SER A 458 -25.38 -16.62 34.27
CA SER A 458 -24.15 -17.38 34.32
C SER A 458 -23.01 -16.56 33.75
N ALA A 459 -21.79 -16.81 34.23
CA ALA A 459 -20.58 -16.22 33.68
C ALA A 459 -19.60 -17.33 33.28
N LEU A 460 -19.11 -17.27 32.05
CA LEU A 460 -18.07 -18.17 31.56
C LEU A 460 -16.73 -17.43 31.53
N VAL A 461 -15.77 -17.96 32.28
CA VAL A 461 -14.40 -17.44 32.34
C VAL A 461 -13.43 -18.54 31.94
N THR A 462 -12.65 -18.31 30.87
CA THR A 462 -11.58 -19.24 30.49
C THR A 462 -10.28 -18.88 31.22
N LEU A 463 -9.76 -19.82 32.01
CA LEU A 463 -8.49 -19.64 32.73
C LEU A 463 -7.29 -20.11 31.87
N PRO A 464 -6.30 -19.24 31.59
CA PRO A 464 -5.16 -19.58 30.75
C PRO A 464 -4.10 -20.37 31.53
N VAL A 465 -4.38 -21.65 31.78
CA VAL A 465 -3.46 -22.55 32.53
C VAL A 465 -2.28 -22.96 31.63
N PHE A 466 -2.57 -23.59 30.49
CA PHE A 466 -1.56 -24.14 29.56
C PHE A 466 -1.23 -23.20 28.41
N ASN A 467 -2.25 -22.58 27.81
CA ASN A 467 -2.09 -21.62 26.73
C ASN A 467 -2.24 -20.20 27.30
N ARG A 468 -1.10 -19.53 27.48
CA ARG A 468 -0.99 -18.14 27.96
C ARG A 468 -0.63 -17.19 26.82
N ASN A 469 -0.85 -17.63 25.58
CA ASN A 469 -0.40 -16.96 24.36
C ASN A 469 1.14 -16.81 24.26
N GLN A 470 1.90 -17.69 24.94
CA GLN A 470 3.34 -17.54 25.11
C GLN A 470 4.12 -17.53 23.78
N GLY A 471 3.69 -18.30 22.78
CA GLY A 471 4.34 -18.35 21.46
C GLY A 471 4.14 -17.06 20.66
N ASN A 472 2.91 -16.51 20.66
CA ASN A 472 2.62 -15.26 19.96
C ASN A 472 3.29 -14.05 20.65
N ILE A 473 3.40 -14.06 21.98
CA ILE A 473 4.15 -13.04 22.72
C ILE A 473 5.63 -13.09 22.33
N ALA A 474 6.25 -14.27 22.31
CA ALA A 474 7.64 -14.43 21.90
C ALA A 474 7.86 -14.00 20.44
N ARG A 475 6.95 -14.37 19.54
CA ARG A 475 6.97 -13.92 18.14
C ARG A 475 6.93 -12.39 18.04
N ALA A 476 5.96 -11.75 18.69
CA ALA A 476 5.83 -10.29 18.64
C ALA A 476 7.07 -9.57 19.22
N GLN A 477 7.71 -10.12 20.26
CA GLN A 477 8.96 -9.59 20.80
C GLN A 477 10.11 -9.71 19.79
N ILE A 478 10.24 -10.83 19.10
CA ILE A 478 11.24 -11.02 18.03
C ILE A 478 10.97 -10.04 16.88
N THR A 479 9.72 -9.80 16.51
CA THR A 479 9.34 -8.81 15.50
C THR A 479 9.81 -7.40 15.88
N VAL A 480 9.74 -7.00 17.15
CA VAL A 480 10.32 -5.70 17.59
C VAL A 480 11.83 -5.65 17.32
N SER A 481 12.57 -6.70 17.68
CA SER A 481 14.01 -6.78 17.42
C SER A 481 14.33 -6.76 15.92
N GLN A 482 13.51 -7.42 15.09
CA GLN A 482 13.65 -7.39 13.64
C GLN A 482 13.47 -5.98 13.09
N VAL A 483 12.39 -5.28 13.44
CA VAL A 483 12.11 -3.92 12.96
C VAL A 483 13.16 -2.91 13.43
N LEU A 484 13.75 -3.11 14.62
CA LEU A 484 14.88 -2.30 15.08
C LEU A 484 16.13 -2.49 14.20
N THR A 485 16.45 -3.73 13.84
CA THR A 485 17.57 -4.03 12.91
C THR A 485 17.30 -3.45 11.52
N GLU A 486 16.06 -3.53 11.03
CA GLU A 486 15.65 -2.91 9.77
C GLU A 486 15.79 -1.38 9.80
N LEU A 487 15.39 -0.73 10.91
CA LEU A 487 15.60 0.70 11.11
C LEU A 487 17.08 1.06 11.04
N GLN A 488 17.96 0.33 11.74
CA GLN A 488 19.40 0.55 11.69
C GLN A 488 19.96 0.38 10.26
N GLY A 489 19.50 -0.64 9.53
CA GLY A 489 19.86 -0.84 8.13
C GLY A 489 19.42 0.33 7.25
N ARG A 490 18.20 0.85 7.47
CA ARG A 490 17.69 2.00 6.72
C ARG A 490 18.44 3.28 7.03
N GLU A 491 18.84 3.50 8.28
CA GLU A 491 19.66 4.65 8.67
C GLU A 491 21.01 4.63 7.92
N GLN A 492 21.68 3.48 7.85
CA GLN A 492 22.92 3.34 7.09
C GLN A 492 22.72 3.56 5.59
N GLN A 493 21.61 3.06 5.04
CA GLN A 493 21.28 3.30 3.63
C GLN A 493 21.07 4.80 3.35
N VAL A 494 20.32 5.50 4.20
CA VAL A 494 20.09 6.95 4.04
C VAL A 494 21.40 7.74 4.10
N ILE A 495 22.30 7.40 5.02
CA ILE A 495 23.64 8.01 5.08
C ILE A 495 24.37 7.80 3.75
N GLY A 496 24.38 6.57 3.23
CA GLY A 496 25.01 6.24 1.94
C GLY A 496 24.40 6.98 0.75
N GLU A 497 23.06 7.11 0.70
CA GLU A 497 22.35 7.85 -0.35
C GLU A 497 22.72 9.34 -0.36
N VAL A 498 22.74 9.98 0.82
CA VAL A 498 23.08 11.42 0.93
C VAL A 498 24.53 11.67 0.54
N ARG A 499 25.46 10.84 1.03
CA ARG A 499 26.89 10.96 0.69
C ARG A 499 27.15 10.81 -0.80
N ARG A 500 26.52 9.81 -1.42
CA ARG A 500 26.62 9.60 -2.87
C ARG A 500 26.08 10.80 -3.63
N ALA A 501 24.88 11.28 -3.30
CA ALA A 501 24.29 12.45 -3.96
C ALA A 501 25.15 13.71 -3.80
N TYR A 502 25.76 13.92 -2.62
CA TYR A 502 26.69 15.03 -2.38
C TYR A 502 27.96 14.91 -3.24
N GLN A 503 28.54 13.71 -3.30
CA GLN A 503 29.73 13.45 -4.12
C GLN A 503 29.42 13.62 -5.62
N ASP A 504 28.30 13.07 -6.11
CA ASP A 504 27.86 13.18 -7.49
C ASP A 504 27.64 14.65 -7.87
N TYR A 505 26.95 15.41 -7.01
CA TYR A 505 26.78 16.86 -7.22
C TYR A 505 28.12 17.60 -7.28
N SER A 506 29.01 17.38 -6.31
CA SER A 506 30.29 18.09 -6.24
C SER A 506 31.18 17.80 -7.46
N THR A 507 31.20 16.54 -7.91
CA THR A 507 31.97 16.10 -9.08
C THR A 507 31.36 16.66 -10.37
N ASN A 508 30.04 16.62 -10.52
CA ASN A 508 29.35 17.14 -11.69
C ASN A 508 29.48 18.66 -11.78
N ARG A 509 29.39 19.38 -10.64
CA ARG A 509 29.60 20.82 -10.58
C ARG A 509 31.00 21.21 -11.02
N GLN A 510 32.04 20.55 -10.49
CA GLN A 510 33.43 20.79 -10.91
C GLN A 510 33.63 20.47 -12.39
N THR A 511 33.01 19.40 -12.89
CA THR A 511 33.09 19.01 -14.30
C THR A 511 32.47 20.08 -15.20
N VAL A 512 31.24 20.52 -14.90
CA VAL A 512 30.54 21.58 -15.65
C VAL A 512 31.33 22.88 -15.63
N GLN A 513 31.84 23.30 -14.47
CA GLN A 513 32.69 24.49 -14.34
C GLN A 513 33.96 24.37 -15.18
N TYR A 514 34.64 23.22 -15.17
CA TYR A 514 35.83 23.01 -15.97
C TYR A 514 35.55 23.05 -17.48
N TYR A 515 34.44 22.46 -17.92
CA TYR A 515 33.97 22.58 -19.31
C TYR A 515 33.71 24.05 -19.69
N GLN A 516 33.00 24.78 -18.84
CA GLN A 516 32.63 26.18 -19.07
C GLN A 516 33.85 27.12 -19.13
N ASP A 517 34.79 26.99 -18.20
CA ASP A 517 35.91 27.92 -18.06
C ASP A 517 37.11 27.57 -18.95
N ASN A 518 37.34 26.27 -19.22
CA ASN A 518 38.57 25.81 -19.87
C ASN A 518 38.34 25.18 -21.24
N ILE A 519 37.41 24.23 -21.36
CA ILE A 519 37.29 23.41 -22.58
C ILE A 519 36.49 24.15 -23.66
N LEU A 520 35.29 24.65 -23.33
CA LEU A 520 34.40 25.32 -24.27
C LEU A 520 35.04 26.55 -24.95
N PRO A 521 35.71 27.47 -24.24
CA PRO A 521 36.35 28.62 -24.87
C PRO A 521 37.47 28.22 -25.84
N ARG A 522 38.23 27.16 -25.51
CA ARG A 522 39.30 26.65 -26.37
C ARG A 522 38.75 25.96 -27.61
N ALA A 523 37.76 25.09 -27.45
CA ALA A 523 37.09 24.41 -28.56
C ALA A 523 36.42 25.41 -29.51
N ARG A 524 35.77 26.45 -28.97
CA ARG A 524 35.20 27.56 -29.76
C ARG A 524 36.27 28.29 -30.58
N ARG A 525 37.41 28.65 -29.98
CA ARG A 525 38.52 29.30 -30.69
C ARG A 525 39.08 28.45 -31.82
N ILE A 526 39.30 27.14 -31.59
CA ILE A 526 39.78 26.21 -32.63
C ILE A 526 38.81 26.18 -33.82
N HIS A 527 37.51 26.05 -33.54
CA HIS A 527 36.48 26.07 -34.56
C HIS A 527 36.45 27.39 -35.34
N GLU A 528 36.46 28.54 -34.65
CA GLU A 528 36.48 29.87 -35.27
C GLU A 528 37.74 30.11 -36.12
N ASP A 529 38.91 29.65 -35.67
CA ASP A 529 40.17 29.75 -36.41
C ASP A 529 40.16 28.92 -37.69
N LYS A 530 39.70 27.67 -37.62
CA LYS A 530 39.56 26.80 -38.79
C LYS A 530 38.53 27.34 -39.77
N LEU A 531 37.43 27.91 -39.29
CA LEU A 531 36.43 28.57 -40.13
C LEU A 531 37.02 29.79 -40.86
N ARG A 532 37.84 30.60 -40.17
CA ARG A 532 38.54 31.75 -40.80
C ARG A 532 39.54 31.30 -41.86
N GLN A 533 40.34 30.27 -41.60
CA GLN A 533 41.33 29.74 -42.54
C GLN A 533 40.68 29.09 -43.76
N PHE A 534 39.57 28.38 -43.58
CA PHE A 534 38.78 27.82 -44.68
C PHE A 534 38.23 28.94 -45.59
N LYS A 535 37.66 30.01 -45.01
CA LYS A 535 37.18 31.18 -45.77
C LYS A 535 38.31 31.90 -46.52
N ALA A 536 39.53 31.88 -45.99
CA ALA A 536 40.72 32.43 -46.66
C ALA A 536 41.32 31.49 -47.73
N GLY A 537 40.79 30.27 -47.88
CA GLY A 537 41.27 29.27 -48.83
C GLY A 537 42.58 28.59 -48.42
N THR A 538 43.06 28.77 -47.19
CA THR A 538 44.34 28.21 -46.71
C THR A 538 44.19 26.83 -46.07
N GLU A 539 42.97 26.38 -45.79
CA GLU A 539 42.69 25.13 -45.09
C GLU A 539 41.67 24.27 -45.84
N SER A 540 41.74 22.95 -45.70
CA SER A 540 40.82 22.02 -46.35
C SER A 540 39.43 21.98 -45.68
N LEU A 541 38.41 21.68 -46.47
CA LEU A 541 37.03 21.47 -45.98
C LEU A 541 36.95 20.33 -44.94
N LEU A 542 37.77 19.29 -45.10
CA LEU A 542 37.82 18.17 -44.15
C LEU A 542 38.26 18.62 -42.75
N SER A 543 39.28 19.47 -42.67
CA SER A 543 39.81 20.00 -41.41
C SER A 543 38.78 20.89 -40.69
N LEU A 544 37.99 21.68 -41.43
CA LEU A 544 36.87 22.42 -40.86
C LEU A 544 35.81 21.49 -40.26
N PHE A 545 35.46 20.42 -40.97
CA PHE A 545 34.50 19.43 -40.48
C PHE A 545 35.01 18.67 -39.25
N GLU A 546 36.29 18.32 -39.18
CA GLU A 546 36.89 17.72 -37.99
C GLU A 546 36.80 18.65 -36.78
N ALA A 547 37.17 19.93 -36.94
CA ALA A 547 37.05 20.94 -35.89
C ALA A 547 35.59 21.19 -35.46
N GLN A 548 34.66 21.18 -36.42
CA GLN A 548 33.23 21.29 -36.16
C GLN A 548 32.73 20.13 -35.29
N LYS A 549 33.09 18.90 -35.67
CA LYS A 549 32.72 17.69 -34.95
C LYS A 549 33.27 17.71 -33.52
N GLU A 550 34.53 18.08 -33.36
CA GLU A 550 35.17 18.20 -32.05
C GLU A 550 34.46 19.24 -31.17
N TYR A 551 34.13 20.41 -31.72
CA TYR A 551 33.37 21.44 -31.01
C TYR A 551 31.99 20.93 -30.57
N ASN A 552 31.27 20.26 -31.48
CA ASN A 552 29.96 19.69 -31.19
C ASN A 552 30.02 18.61 -30.10
N ASP A 553 31.02 17.74 -30.17
CA ASP A 553 31.24 16.69 -29.18
C ASP A 553 31.53 17.30 -27.79
N VAL A 554 32.24 18.43 -27.73
CA VAL A 554 32.47 19.18 -26.49
C VAL A 554 31.18 19.80 -25.96
N VAL A 555 30.40 20.47 -26.81
CA VAL A 555 29.12 21.09 -26.41
C VAL A 555 28.12 20.05 -25.90
N ARG A 556 28.03 18.90 -26.57
CA ARG A 556 27.17 17.78 -26.13
C ARG A 556 27.61 17.17 -24.80
N ARG A 557 28.90 17.20 -24.46
CA ARG A 557 29.39 16.70 -23.16
C ARG A 557 29.17 17.69 -22.02
N TYR A 558 29.01 18.96 -22.35
CA TYR A 558 28.73 20.02 -21.39
C TYR A 558 27.25 20.08 -21.01
N LEU A 559 26.36 19.95 -22.00
CA LEU A 559 24.92 19.78 -21.82
C LEU A 559 24.62 18.40 -21.21
#